data_AF-A0AAJ2I708-F1
#
_entry.id   AF-A0AAJ2I708-F1
#
_cell.length_a   1.000
_cell.length_b   1.000
_cell.length_c   1.000
_cell.angle_alpha   90.00
_cell.angle_beta   90.00
_cell.angle_gamma   90.00
#
_symmetry.space_group_name_H-M   'P 1'
#
loop_
_entity.id
_entity.type
_entity.pdbx_description
1 polymer ?
#
loop_
_entity_poly.entity_id
_entity_poly.type
_entity_poly.pdbx_seq_one_letter_code
_entity_poly.pdbx_strand_id
1 'polypeptide(L)'
;MMSNLVTITSKIYDASGKYVINLKVKSRYKGSSRENTNKTDKDGLFIFQGSPNRTVEILAKPPNVEDYIVIKTIDSSIISSRKNPVKVSLPKSIEEYHKEKVMPTTKGIVTTLFKIIDCNEKILTSFPVKSRPKGKQSSFERHTNEQGIVEVVSSPNRDIEILVLTSNDEFALKGAVNSEHGSQIPQIIKLDEPCENFKSESNIQLLDREGNSYIVENTKIEILYLGNKITKISNTSDGKFSFPSMIGEKIQITVFKPDGNPLEPKTHVVKRIKEDAIKMKLDVDLTVGRTVLNKPRIEKNLKISKCVCNRDISAEEFKKITTSATAISFLNDLNEQFKKLNMINCLEKAHFIAHTLHETASYSLLEEGLGGKSESEVYDGYKGRGLMQLTYKNNYELYGLAVNENFLGNNKHRIAKEKKHAVGSAVWYWHHSKAGNLSPHAINNDLIATCALINGGYNGFDDREKYYKRAVIALNIKTCLNLDKKIVDNLDNYTKFENSYIYFNKIGECFGWGLWSDPAGYKKGKLKNSNESKKGYSRFLEMCKDKDYPFGYKQDKKGNKVGRKRYGYSANSAITLAKKRLKEL
;
A
#
# COMPACT_ATOMS: atom_id res chain seq x y z
N MET A 1 -26.35 54.38 66.79
CA MET A 1 -26.31 53.00 67.30
C MET A 1 -25.40 52.19 66.40
N MET A 2 -24.23 51.76 66.90
CA MET A 2 -23.40 50.80 66.18
C MET A 2 -24.23 49.54 65.98
N SER A 3 -24.48 49.15 64.73
CA SER A 3 -25.18 47.91 64.43
C SER A 3 -24.35 46.75 64.96
N ASN A 4 -24.83 46.06 66.00
CA ASN A 4 -24.25 44.80 66.48
C ASN A 4 -24.42 43.77 65.36
N LEU A 5 -23.43 43.67 64.47
CA LEU A 5 -23.40 42.66 63.44
C LEU A 5 -22.90 41.34 64.05
N VAL A 6 -23.54 40.24 63.66
CA VAL A 6 -23.13 38.88 64.01
C VAL A 6 -22.36 38.26 62.86
N THR A 7 -21.28 37.54 63.21
CA THR A 7 -20.45 36.83 62.25
C THR A 7 -21.03 35.45 61.99
N ILE A 8 -21.35 35.16 60.74
CA ILE A 8 -21.87 33.86 60.33
C ILE A 8 -20.78 33.13 59.55
N THR A 9 -20.47 31.91 59.97
CA THR A 9 -19.49 31.02 59.34
C THR A 9 -20.18 29.77 58.81
N SER A 10 -20.20 29.60 57.49
CA SER A 10 -20.78 28.43 56.82
C SER A 10 -19.72 27.62 56.10
N LYS A 11 -19.84 26.30 56.08
CA LYS A 11 -18.95 25.40 55.32
C LYS A 11 -19.74 24.75 54.20
N ILE A 12 -19.26 24.92 52.96
CA ILE A 12 -19.96 24.43 51.78
C ILE A 12 -19.40 23.08 51.35
N TYR A 13 -20.30 22.13 51.17
CA TYR A 13 -20.05 20.78 50.66
C TYR A 13 -20.73 20.60 49.31
N ASP A 14 -20.20 19.74 48.46
CA ASP A 14 -20.90 19.25 47.28
C ASP A 14 -21.74 18.01 47.63
N ALA A 15 -22.51 17.48 46.66
CA ALA A 15 -23.36 16.31 46.89
C ALA A 15 -22.56 15.02 47.21
N SER A 16 -21.25 14.98 46.94
CA SER A 16 -20.38 13.85 47.32
C SER A 16 -19.92 13.91 48.78
N GLY A 17 -20.19 15.02 49.47
CA GLY A 17 -19.75 15.26 50.85
C GLY A 17 -18.36 15.88 50.96
N LYS A 18 -17.74 16.29 49.84
CA LYS A 18 -16.46 17.00 49.84
C LYS A 18 -16.68 18.50 50.02
N TYR A 19 -15.88 19.17 50.85
CA TYR A 19 -15.98 20.63 50.97
C TYR A 19 -15.39 21.34 49.74
N VAL A 20 -16.01 22.45 49.34
CA VAL A 20 -15.68 23.16 48.09
C VAL A 20 -14.89 24.42 48.39
N ILE A 21 -13.69 24.54 47.82
CA ILE A 21 -12.81 25.72 47.94
C ILE A 21 -12.99 26.67 46.75
N ASN A 22 -12.73 27.96 46.93
CA ASN A 22 -12.76 28.99 45.88
C ASN A 22 -14.12 29.09 45.10
N LEU A 23 -15.21 28.59 45.68
CA LEU A 23 -16.55 28.66 45.11
C LEU A 23 -17.09 30.08 45.29
N LYS A 24 -17.71 30.66 44.25
CA LYS A 24 -18.36 31.97 44.37
C LYS A 24 -19.67 31.83 45.15
N VAL A 25 -19.80 32.55 46.26
CA VAL A 25 -20.94 32.49 47.18
C VAL A 25 -21.45 33.89 47.47
N LYS A 26 -22.75 34.02 47.66
CA LYS A 26 -23.42 35.24 48.09
C LYS A 26 -24.26 34.97 49.33
N SER A 27 -24.42 35.99 50.17
CA SER A 27 -25.51 36.05 51.13
C SER A 27 -26.36 37.29 50.91
N ARG A 28 -27.67 37.16 51.13
CA ARG A 28 -28.61 38.29 51.11
C ARG A 28 -29.73 38.07 52.11
N TYR A 29 -30.33 39.15 52.61
CA TYR A 29 -31.60 39.01 53.33
C TYR A 29 -32.70 38.56 52.37
N LYS A 30 -33.58 37.68 52.84
CA LYS A 30 -34.74 37.25 52.05
C LYS A 30 -35.56 38.49 51.63
N GLY A 31 -35.74 38.68 50.32
CA GLY A 31 -36.43 39.85 49.74
C GLY A 31 -35.60 41.13 49.56
N SER A 32 -34.28 41.10 49.85
CA SER A 32 -33.37 42.24 49.64
C SER A 32 -32.56 42.11 48.36
N SER A 33 -32.32 43.23 47.68
CA SER A 33 -31.39 43.33 46.53
C SER A 33 -29.92 43.52 46.94
N ARG A 34 -29.65 43.85 48.21
CA ARG A 34 -28.28 43.97 48.75
C ARG A 34 -27.69 42.59 49.03
N GLU A 35 -26.53 42.32 48.46
CA GLU A 35 -25.84 41.03 48.52
C GLU A 35 -24.38 41.19 49.00
N ASN A 36 -23.94 40.30 49.88
CA ASN A 36 -22.54 40.14 50.25
C ASN A 36 -21.93 39.03 49.40
N THR A 37 -20.99 39.35 48.51
CA THR A 37 -20.34 38.37 47.64
C THR A 37 -18.95 38.05 48.17
N ASN A 38 -18.64 36.76 48.32
CA ASN A 38 -17.29 36.30 48.64
C ASN A 38 -17.02 34.94 47.98
N LYS A 39 -15.84 34.37 48.20
CA LYS A 39 -15.55 32.99 47.84
C LYS A 39 -15.33 32.14 49.08
N THR A 40 -15.52 30.83 48.97
CA THR A 40 -15.08 29.93 50.03
C THR A 40 -13.55 29.96 50.16
N ASP A 41 -13.04 29.98 51.39
CA ASP A 41 -11.61 29.95 51.67
C ASP A 41 -11.01 28.55 51.45
N LYS A 42 -9.72 28.39 51.77
CA LYS A 42 -8.98 27.12 51.65
C LYS A 42 -9.58 25.97 52.47
N ASP A 43 -10.36 26.28 53.50
CA ASP A 43 -11.01 25.31 54.38
C ASP A 43 -12.47 25.05 53.98
N GLY A 44 -12.93 25.65 52.87
CA GLY A 44 -14.30 25.58 52.36
C GLY A 44 -15.28 26.50 53.10
N LEU A 45 -14.78 27.48 53.86
CA LEU A 45 -15.59 28.35 54.69
C LEU A 45 -16.00 29.63 53.94
N PHE A 46 -17.28 29.99 54.08
CA PHE A 46 -17.84 31.27 53.68
C PHE A 46 -18.23 32.05 54.95
N ILE A 47 -17.61 33.22 55.15
CA ILE A 47 -17.76 34.03 56.35
C ILE A 47 -18.29 35.41 55.96
N PHE A 48 -19.36 35.86 56.62
CA PHE A 48 -19.95 37.17 56.39
C PHE A 48 -20.56 37.74 57.69
N GLN A 49 -20.78 39.05 57.70
CA GLN A 49 -21.43 39.75 58.81
C GLN A 49 -22.88 40.10 58.43
N GLY A 50 -23.79 40.08 59.39
CA GLY A 50 -25.16 40.54 59.21
C GLY A 50 -25.82 40.97 60.51
N SER A 51 -26.87 41.77 60.45
CA SER A 51 -27.73 42.05 61.60
C SER A 51 -28.41 40.78 62.13
N PRO A 52 -28.56 40.62 63.47
CA PRO A 52 -29.19 39.47 64.09
C PRO A 52 -30.70 39.40 63.80
N ASN A 53 -31.32 38.22 63.99
CA ASN A 53 -32.76 37.95 63.84
C ASN A 53 -33.31 38.28 62.45
N ARG A 54 -32.57 37.93 61.40
CA ARG A 54 -32.96 38.13 60.00
C ARG A 54 -32.85 36.82 59.24
N THR A 55 -33.81 36.56 58.36
CA THR A 55 -33.71 35.44 57.40
C THR A 55 -32.70 35.77 56.30
N VAL A 56 -31.67 34.94 56.16
CA VAL A 56 -30.58 35.07 55.18
C VAL A 56 -30.61 33.89 54.21
N GLU A 57 -30.56 34.20 52.91
CA GLU A 57 -30.34 33.23 51.85
C GLU A 57 -28.85 33.16 51.51
N ILE A 58 -28.31 31.95 51.49
CA ILE A 58 -26.96 31.65 50.98
C ILE A 58 -27.13 31.12 49.56
N LEU A 59 -26.44 31.76 48.62
CA LEU A 59 -26.45 31.38 47.22
C LEU A 59 -25.05 30.99 46.76
N ALA A 60 -24.92 29.98 45.90
CA ALA A 60 -23.67 29.64 45.25
C ALA A 60 -23.78 29.71 43.74
N LYS A 61 -22.65 29.94 43.09
CA LYS A 61 -22.49 29.78 41.64
C LYS A 61 -21.50 28.64 41.38
N PRO A 62 -21.99 27.39 41.25
CA PRO A 62 -21.18 26.25 40.86
C PRO A 62 -20.56 26.43 39.46
N PRO A 63 -19.54 25.63 39.10
CA PRO A 63 -19.00 25.61 37.75
C PRO A 63 -20.09 25.42 36.71
N ASN A 64 -19.98 26.09 35.56
CA ASN A 64 -20.89 25.97 34.43
C ASN A 64 -22.37 26.34 34.66
N VAL A 65 -22.75 26.87 35.83
CA VAL A 65 -24.08 27.47 36.06
C VAL A 65 -23.99 28.98 35.82
N GLU A 66 -24.88 29.54 34.98
CA GLU A 66 -24.87 30.98 34.67
C GLU A 66 -25.33 31.84 35.85
N ASP A 67 -26.33 31.38 36.61
CA ASP A 67 -26.92 32.11 37.72
C ASP A 67 -26.52 31.57 39.10
N TYR A 68 -26.67 32.42 40.12
CA TYR A 68 -26.54 31.99 41.51
C TYR A 68 -27.81 31.23 41.92
N ILE A 69 -27.64 30.06 42.52
CA ILE A 69 -28.74 29.25 43.06
C ILE A 69 -28.78 29.38 44.58
N VAL A 70 -29.97 29.46 45.17
CA VAL A 70 -30.15 29.42 46.63
C VAL A 70 -29.88 28.00 47.12
N ILE A 71 -28.90 27.83 47.99
CA ILE A 71 -28.45 26.52 48.49
C ILE A 71 -28.85 26.28 49.95
N LYS A 72 -29.10 27.36 50.71
CA LYS A 72 -29.59 27.28 52.09
C LYS A 72 -30.24 28.59 52.52
N THR A 73 -31.25 28.49 53.36
CA THR A 73 -31.82 29.63 54.09
C THR A 73 -31.60 29.41 55.58
N ILE A 74 -31.11 30.44 56.27
CA ILE A 74 -30.78 30.41 57.70
C ILE A 74 -31.34 31.63 58.43
N ASP A 75 -31.45 31.56 59.76
CA ASP A 75 -31.64 32.75 60.59
C ASP A 75 -30.27 33.30 61.02
N SER A 76 -30.07 34.61 60.95
CA SER A 76 -28.79 35.24 61.28
C SER A 76 -28.41 35.15 62.77
N SER A 77 -29.33 34.80 63.66
CA SER A 77 -29.04 34.50 65.08
C SER A 77 -28.35 33.14 65.30
N ILE A 78 -28.11 32.36 64.23
CA ILE A 78 -27.45 31.06 64.33
C ILE A 78 -26.05 31.17 64.94
N ILE A 79 -25.79 30.37 65.98
CA ILE A 79 -24.45 30.26 66.57
C ILE A 79 -23.57 29.49 65.60
N SER A 80 -22.53 30.16 65.09
CA SER A 80 -21.56 29.54 64.18
C SER A 80 -20.16 30.05 64.46
N SER A 81 -19.17 29.20 64.18
CA SER A 81 -17.75 29.56 64.30
C SER A 81 -16.94 28.76 63.28
N ARG A 82 -15.65 29.09 63.14
CA ARG A 82 -14.75 28.26 62.33
C ARG A 82 -14.67 26.81 62.83
N LYS A 83 -14.78 26.56 64.15
CA LYS A 83 -14.76 25.22 64.75
C LYS A 83 -16.09 24.47 64.56
N ASN A 84 -17.20 25.19 64.56
CA ASN A 84 -18.55 24.64 64.36
C ASN A 84 -19.32 25.47 63.32
N PRO A 85 -19.03 25.28 62.01
CA PRO A 85 -19.65 26.05 60.94
C PRO A 85 -21.04 25.50 60.59
N VAL A 86 -21.90 26.35 60.05
CA VAL A 86 -23.18 25.91 59.46
C VAL A 86 -22.89 25.07 58.22
N LYS A 87 -23.30 23.81 58.21
CA LYS A 87 -23.12 22.93 57.04
C LYS A 87 -24.13 23.29 55.95
N VAL A 88 -23.63 23.53 54.75
CA VAL A 88 -24.43 23.87 53.57
C VAL A 88 -23.99 22.95 52.43
N SER A 89 -24.94 22.35 51.71
CA SER A 89 -24.63 21.41 50.61
C SER A 89 -25.16 21.92 49.28
N LEU A 90 -24.37 21.73 48.21
CA LEU A 90 -24.83 21.92 46.84
C LEU A 90 -25.77 20.77 46.41
N PRO A 91 -26.69 21.00 45.47
CA PRO A 91 -27.57 19.96 44.94
C PRO A 91 -26.87 18.85 44.14
N LYS A 92 -25.73 19.15 43.49
CA LYS A 92 -24.93 18.21 42.68
C LYS A 92 -23.45 18.24 43.11
N SER A 93 -22.65 17.23 42.73
CA SER A 93 -21.20 17.20 42.92
C SER A 93 -20.51 18.24 42.02
N ILE A 94 -19.29 18.67 42.38
CA ILE A 94 -18.53 19.59 41.51
C ILE A 94 -18.20 18.92 40.17
N GLU A 95 -17.93 17.62 40.14
CA GLU A 95 -17.74 16.89 38.88
C GLU A 95 -19.01 16.87 38.03
N GLU A 96 -20.20 16.74 38.64
CA GLU A 96 -21.48 16.80 37.92
C GLU A 96 -21.73 18.17 37.29
N TYR A 97 -21.42 19.26 38.00
CA TYR A 97 -21.46 20.62 37.44
C TYR A 97 -20.43 20.83 36.33
N HIS A 98 -19.27 20.18 36.39
CA HIS A 98 -18.29 20.22 35.30
C HIS A 98 -18.75 19.49 34.03
N LYS A 99 -19.63 18.49 34.14
CA LYS A 99 -20.17 17.71 33.00
C LYS A 99 -21.18 18.48 32.13
N GLU A 100 -21.80 19.57 32.63
CA GLU A 100 -22.91 20.29 31.95
C GLU A 100 -22.49 21.40 30.95
N LYS A 101 -21.21 21.52 30.56
CA LYS A 101 -20.81 22.41 29.43
C LYS A 101 -20.15 21.62 28.30
N VAL A 102 -20.99 21.15 27.38
CA VAL A 102 -20.58 20.76 26.03
C VAL A 102 -20.23 22.04 25.27
N MET A 103 -18.95 22.22 24.96
CA MET A 103 -18.52 23.15 23.90
C MET A 103 -18.78 22.46 22.56
N PRO A 104 -19.66 23.00 21.68
CA PRO A 104 -19.67 22.57 20.29
C PRO A 104 -18.35 22.98 19.65
N THR A 105 -17.53 22.00 19.27
CA THR A 105 -16.41 22.22 18.36
C THR A 105 -17.00 22.46 16.97
N THR A 106 -17.21 23.73 16.64
CA THR A 106 -17.80 24.21 15.37
C THR A 106 -19.27 23.77 15.15
N LYS A 107 -20.05 24.57 14.41
CA LYS A 107 -21.49 24.34 14.15
C LYS A 107 -21.78 22.86 13.78
N GLY A 108 -22.40 22.11 14.69
CA GLY A 108 -23.08 20.82 14.39
C GLY A 108 -22.27 19.53 14.56
N ILE A 109 -21.15 19.50 15.29
CA ILE A 109 -20.37 18.28 15.57
C ILE A 109 -20.24 18.05 17.08
N VAL A 110 -20.36 16.79 17.52
CA VAL A 110 -20.21 16.31 18.90
C VAL A 110 -19.14 15.21 18.97
N THR A 111 -18.52 15.03 20.14
CA THR A 111 -17.50 14.00 20.38
C THR A 111 -18.05 12.93 21.33
N THR A 112 -17.91 11.66 20.96
CA THR A 112 -18.19 10.49 21.79
C THR A 112 -16.88 9.77 22.10
N LEU A 113 -16.64 9.48 23.38
CA LEU A 113 -15.43 8.77 23.84
C LEU A 113 -15.72 7.29 24.04
N PHE A 114 -14.79 6.43 23.61
CA PHE A 114 -14.84 4.98 23.85
C PHE A 114 -13.55 4.53 24.53
N LYS A 115 -13.66 3.74 25.61
CA LYS A 115 -12.52 3.13 26.29
C LYS A 115 -12.45 1.66 25.92
N ILE A 116 -11.32 1.22 25.38
CA ILE A 116 -11.12 -0.15 24.91
C ILE A 116 -10.31 -0.93 25.94
N ILE A 117 -10.86 -2.05 26.37
CA ILE A 117 -10.23 -3.00 27.29
C ILE A 117 -10.35 -4.42 26.75
N ASP A 118 -9.42 -5.30 27.11
CA ASP A 118 -9.51 -6.72 26.75
C ASP A 118 -10.50 -7.50 27.63
N CYS A 119 -10.66 -8.80 27.38
CA CYS A 119 -11.56 -9.66 28.17
C CYS A 119 -11.17 -9.74 29.66
N ASN A 120 -9.92 -9.42 30.00
CA ASN A 120 -9.34 -9.40 31.35
C ASN A 120 -9.28 -7.98 31.94
N GLU A 121 -9.96 -7.01 31.31
CA GLU A 121 -10.03 -5.61 31.73
C GLU A 121 -8.71 -4.84 31.63
N LYS A 122 -7.74 -5.36 30.88
CA LYS A 122 -6.49 -4.68 30.60
C LYS A 122 -6.71 -3.57 29.59
N ILE A 123 -6.16 -2.40 29.88
CA ILE A 123 -6.24 -1.23 28.99
C ILE A 123 -5.39 -1.47 27.75
N LEU A 124 -5.99 -1.34 26.57
CA LEU A 124 -5.29 -1.48 25.29
C LEU A 124 -4.86 -0.11 24.77
N THR A 125 -3.54 0.14 24.73
CA THR A 125 -2.96 1.41 24.29
C THR A 125 -2.52 1.35 22.83
N SER A 126 -2.66 2.47 22.11
CA SER A 126 -2.39 2.56 20.65
C SER A 126 -3.09 1.48 19.81
N PHE A 127 -4.20 0.94 20.31
CA PHE A 127 -4.91 -0.19 19.71
C PHE A 127 -5.83 0.28 18.58
N PRO A 128 -5.85 -0.39 17.42
CA PRO A 128 -6.63 0.02 16.26
C PRO A 128 -8.13 -0.25 16.46
N VAL A 129 -8.95 0.76 16.16
CA VAL A 129 -10.40 0.73 16.27
C VAL A 129 -11.00 1.40 15.05
N LYS A 130 -12.09 0.86 14.51
CA LYS A 130 -12.87 1.51 13.45
C LYS A 130 -14.19 2.04 13.99
N SER A 131 -14.59 3.18 13.46
CA SER A 131 -15.88 3.81 13.74
C SER A 131 -16.62 4.11 12.44
N ARG A 132 -17.94 3.93 12.43
CA ARG A 132 -18.79 4.29 11.28
C ARG A 132 -20.22 4.60 11.72
N PRO A 133 -20.98 5.41 10.97
CA PRO A 133 -22.42 5.51 11.19
C PRO A 133 -23.09 4.15 10.97
N LYS A 134 -24.11 3.84 11.78
CA LYS A 134 -24.86 2.59 11.69
C LYS A 134 -25.34 2.31 10.27
N GLY A 135 -25.08 1.10 9.77
CA GLY A 135 -25.46 0.65 8.43
C GLY A 135 -24.65 1.24 7.25
N LYS A 136 -23.58 2.02 7.49
CA LYS A 136 -22.66 2.46 6.42
C LYS A 136 -21.48 1.51 6.24
N GLN A 137 -21.01 1.34 5.01
CA GLN A 137 -19.83 0.51 4.72
C GLN A 137 -18.50 1.25 4.98
N SER A 138 -18.46 2.57 4.76
CA SER A 138 -17.26 3.39 4.99
C SER A 138 -16.99 3.58 6.48
N SER A 139 -15.80 3.20 6.94
CA SER A 139 -15.38 3.32 8.34
C SER A 139 -14.03 4.03 8.45
N PHE A 140 -13.82 4.75 9.55
CA PHE A 140 -12.57 5.45 9.84
C PHE A 140 -11.80 4.72 10.95
N GLU A 141 -10.53 4.41 10.67
CA GLU A 141 -9.62 3.79 11.64
C GLU A 141 -8.98 4.84 12.54
N ARG A 142 -8.91 4.53 13.83
CA ARG A 142 -8.43 5.37 14.92
C ARG A 142 -7.62 4.49 15.88
N HIS A 143 -6.85 5.12 16.76
CA HIS A 143 -6.02 4.40 17.74
C HIS A 143 -6.33 4.92 19.13
N THR A 144 -6.33 4.03 20.12
CA THR A 144 -6.51 4.43 21.51
C THR A 144 -5.31 5.21 22.05
N ASN A 145 -5.54 6.13 22.99
CA ASN A 145 -4.49 6.81 23.72
C ASN A 145 -3.92 5.94 24.86
N GLU A 146 -3.08 6.52 25.73
CA GLU A 146 -2.44 5.82 26.85
C GLU A 146 -3.43 5.37 27.93
N GLN A 147 -4.62 5.96 27.98
CA GLN A 147 -5.73 5.57 28.85
C GLN A 147 -6.68 4.55 28.18
N GLY A 148 -6.37 4.11 26.96
CA GLY A 148 -7.21 3.21 26.17
C GLY A 148 -8.42 3.90 25.53
N ILE A 149 -8.43 5.23 25.45
CA ILE A 149 -9.58 6.01 24.98
C ILE A 149 -9.40 6.38 23.51
N VAL A 150 -10.46 6.26 22.73
CA VAL A 150 -10.57 6.76 21.35
C VAL A 150 -11.71 7.78 21.26
N GLU A 151 -11.44 8.90 20.60
CA GLU A 151 -12.42 9.96 20.36
C GLU A 151 -13.06 9.80 18.97
N VAL A 152 -14.39 9.81 18.91
CA VAL A 152 -15.14 9.76 17.66
C VAL A 152 -15.99 11.02 17.54
N VAL A 153 -15.78 11.75 16.45
CA VAL A 153 -16.55 12.95 16.13
C VAL A 153 -17.66 12.64 15.13
N SER A 154 -18.85 13.16 15.36
CA SER A 154 -20.01 12.98 14.48
C SER A 154 -21.01 14.13 14.63
N SER A 155 -22.03 14.20 13.77
CA SER A 155 -23.21 15.03 14.07
C SER A 155 -23.92 14.56 15.35
N PRO A 156 -24.66 15.43 16.04
CA PRO A 156 -25.54 15.05 17.15
C PRO A 156 -26.54 13.97 16.76
N ASN A 157 -27.02 13.20 17.75
CA ASN A 157 -28.09 12.21 17.62
C ASN A 157 -27.86 11.13 16.55
N ARG A 158 -26.60 10.71 16.37
CA ARG A 158 -26.20 9.76 15.32
C ARG A 158 -25.82 8.41 15.92
N ASP A 159 -26.38 7.33 15.40
CA ASP A 159 -25.93 5.98 15.77
C ASP A 159 -24.53 5.71 15.18
N ILE A 160 -23.55 5.50 16.05
CA ILE A 160 -22.15 5.19 15.74
C ILE A 160 -21.89 3.73 16.09
N GLU A 161 -21.46 2.94 15.13
CA GLU A 161 -20.93 1.60 15.32
C GLU A 161 -19.41 1.64 15.58
N ILE A 162 -18.96 0.86 16.57
CA ILE A 162 -17.55 0.64 16.89
C ILE A 162 -17.16 -0.79 16.55
N LEU A 163 -16.10 -0.92 15.76
CA LEU A 163 -15.49 -2.18 15.38
C LEU A 163 -14.08 -2.25 15.96
N VAL A 164 -13.72 -3.38 16.54
CA VAL A 164 -12.38 -3.63 17.09
C VAL A 164 -11.68 -4.70 16.26
N LEU A 165 -10.36 -4.63 16.20
CA LEU A 165 -9.55 -5.67 15.56
C LEU A 165 -9.69 -6.99 16.36
N THR A 166 -9.77 -8.12 15.66
CA THR A 166 -9.75 -9.48 16.22
C THR A 166 -8.40 -10.16 15.98
N SER A 167 -8.14 -11.28 16.63
CA SER A 167 -6.89 -12.05 16.43
C SER A 167 -6.74 -12.61 15.00
N ASN A 168 -7.81 -12.64 14.21
CA ASN A 168 -7.80 -13.03 12.79
C ASN A 168 -7.41 -11.86 11.85
N ASP A 169 -7.01 -10.71 12.39
CA ASP A 169 -6.69 -9.48 11.66
C ASP A 169 -7.89 -8.83 10.94
N GLU A 170 -9.11 -9.11 11.42
CA GLU A 170 -10.36 -8.56 10.90
C GLU A 170 -11.04 -7.63 11.91
N PHE A 171 -11.82 -6.66 11.43
CA PHE A 171 -12.57 -5.76 12.33
C PHE A 171 -13.98 -6.30 12.56
N ALA A 172 -14.29 -6.63 13.81
CA ALA A 172 -15.61 -7.10 14.23
C ALA A 172 -16.39 -6.01 14.96
N LEU A 173 -17.68 -5.88 14.66
CA LEU A 173 -18.58 -4.97 15.35
C LEU A 173 -18.73 -5.38 16.83
N LYS A 174 -18.54 -4.42 17.74
CA LYS A 174 -18.66 -4.64 19.20
C LYS A 174 -19.83 -3.93 19.83
N GLY A 175 -20.26 -2.81 19.27
CA GLY A 175 -21.35 -2.04 19.83
C GLY A 175 -21.78 -0.91 18.94
N ALA A 176 -22.95 -0.35 19.25
CA ALA A 176 -23.46 0.84 18.63
C ALA A 176 -23.97 1.81 19.71
N VAL A 177 -23.71 3.09 19.53
CA VAL A 177 -24.00 4.14 20.52
C VAL A 177 -24.57 5.35 19.80
N ASN A 178 -25.61 5.94 20.34
CA ASN A 178 -26.11 7.21 19.83
C ASN A 178 -25.23 8.36 20.34
N SER A 179 -24.79 9.23 19.44
CA SER A 179 -23.89 10.33 19.77
C SER A 179 -24.56 11.43 20.60
N GLU A 180 -25.89 11.50 20.64
CA GLU A 180 -26.68 12.51 21.38
C GLU A 180 -26.08 13.92 21.23
N HIS A 181 -25.70 14.56 22.34
CA HIS A 181 -24.98 15.84 22.36
C HIS A 181 -23.46 15.69 22.56
N GLY A 182 -22.93 14.47 22.44
CA GLY A 182 -21.57 14.09 22.81
C GLY A 182 -21.47 13.66 24.27
N SER A 183 -20.37 12.99 24.62
CA SER A 183 -20.10 12.54 25.98
C SER A 183 -18.62 12.65 26.32
N GLN A 184 -18.31 13.25 27.47
CA GLN A 184 -16.96 13.21 28.07
C GLN A 184 -16.73 11.95 28.92
N ILE A 185 -17.77 11.13 29.14
CA ILE A 185 -17.64 9.84 29.84
C ILE A 185 -17.36 8.76 28.78
N PRO A 186 -16.20 8.09 28.81
CA PRO A 186 -15.88 7.04 27.87
C PRO A 186 -16.80 5.83 28.04
N GLN A 187 -17.42 5.39 26.95
CA GLN A 187 -18.15 4.14 26.94
C GLN A 187 -17.18 2.96 26.80
N ILE A 188 -17.33 1.96 27.67
CA ILE A 188 -16.41 0.83 27.72
C ILE A 188 -16.77 -0.17 26.61
N ILE A 189 -15.79 -0.50 25.78
CA ILE A 189 -15.84 -1.58 24.80
C ILE A 189 -14.87 -2.66 25.25
N LYS A 190 -15.42 -3.83 25.60
CA LYS A 190 -14.65 -5.00 26.03
C LYS A 190 -14.45 -5.95 24.85
N LEU A 191 -13.21 -6.36 24.58
CA LEU A 191 -12.92 -7.38 23.57
C LEU A 191 -13.28 -8.77 24.08
N ASP A 192 -13.51 -9.71 23.17
CA ASP A 192 -13.78 -11.12 23.50
C ASP A 192 -12.51 -11.90 23.81
N GLU A 193 -11.37 -11.37 23.41
CA GLU A 193 -10.09 -12.06 23.44
C GLU A 193 -9.08 -11.29 24.31
N PRO A 194 -8.13 -12.00 24.95
CA PRO A 194 -7.06 -11.37 25.71
C PRO A 194 -6.06 -10.68 24.78
N CYS A 195 -5.40 -9.62 25.28
CA CYS A 195 -4.44 -8.86 24.48
C CYS A 195 -3.24 -9.71 23.97
N GLU A 196 -2.94 -10.80 24.66
CA GLU A 196 -1.86 -11.75 24.35
C GLU A 196 -2.07 -12.51 23.03
N ASN A 197 -3.31 -12.54 22.50
CA ASN A 197 -3.62 -13.15 21.20
C ASN A 197 -3.22 -12.26 20.01
N PHE A 198 -2.99 -10.97 20.24
CA PHE A 198 -2.70 -9.98 19.19
C PHE A 198 -1.20 -9.92 18.87
N LYS A 199 -0.61 -11.09 18.59
CA LYS A 199 0.79 -11.23 18.18
C LYS A 199 0.95 -10.85 16.72
N SER A 200 1.97 -10.07 16.41
CA SER A 200 2.29 -9.61 15.05
C SER A 200 3.75 -9.90 14.71
N GLU A 201 4.01 -10.21 13.43
CA GLU A 201 5.36 -10.24 12.86
C GLU A 201 5.53 -9.00 11.97
N SER A 202 6.25 -8.01 12.50
CA SER A 202 6.49 -6.76 11.80
C SER A 202 7.60 -6.93 10.77
N ASN A 203 7.32 -6.60 9.51
CA ASN A 203 8.27 -6.65 8.41
C ASN A 203 8.71 -5.22 8.04
N ILE A 204 9.98 -4.88 8.16
CA ILE A 204 10.51 -3.55 7.82
C ILE A 204 11.36 -3.62 6.55
N GLN A 205 11.19 -2.62 5.69
CA GLN A 205 12.08 -2.31 4.58
C GLN A 205 12.72 -0.93 4.80
N LEU A 206 14.04 -0.92 4.93
CA LEU A 206 14.85 0.29 5.02
C LEU A 206 14.98 0.95 3.65
N LEU A 207 14.71 2.25 3.60
CA LEU A 207 14.91 3.09 2.43
C LEU A 207 15.89 4.22 2.75
N ASP A 208 16.64 4.70 1.76
CA ASP A 208 17.48 5.88 1.88
C ASP A 208 16.66 7.19 1.82
N ARG A 209 17.35 8.33 1.90
CA ARG A 209 16.75 9.68 1.84
C ARG A 209 16.05 9.98 0.51
N GLU A 210 16.36 9.27 -0.56
CA GLU A 210 15.74 9.40 -1.87
C GLU A 210 14.61 8.38 -2.10
N GLY A 211 14.47 7.41 -1.19
CA GLY A 211 13.46 6.35 -1.22
C GLY A 211 13.93 5.05 -1.89
N ASN A 212 15.23 4.90 -2.18
CA ASN A 212 15.79 3.66 -2.71
C ASN A 212 16.01 2.63 -1.59
N SER A 213 16.02 1.33 -1.93
CA SER A 213 16.28 0.26 -0.95
C SER A 213 17.67 0.39 -0.33
N TYR A 214 17.74 0.32 1.00
CA TYR A 214 19.00 0.41 1.76
C TYR A 214 19.71 -0.95 1.80
N ILE A 215 20.61 -1.20 0.84
CA ILE A 215 21.27 -2.50 0.62
C ILE A 215 22.71 -2.52 1.12
N VAL A 216 22.90 -2.20 2.41
CA VAL A 216 24.23 -2.19 3.04
C VAL A 216 24.45 -3.49 3.81
N GLU A 217 25.50 -4.22 3.45
CA GLU A 217 25.85 -5.51 4.07
C GLU A 217 26.06 -5.39 5.57
N ASN A 218 25.55 -6.37 6.33
CA ASN A 218 25.71 -6.48 7.78
C ASN A 218 25.33 -5.20 8.54
N THR A 219 24.28 -4.51 8.09
CA THR A 219 23.71 -3.36 8.78
C THR A 219 23.14 -3.81 10.11
N LYS A 220 23.74 -3.34 11.21
CA LYS A 220 23.24 -3.58 12.57
C LYS A 220 21.98 -2.76 12.81
N ILE A 221 20.98 -3.42 13.36
CA ILE A 221 19.70 -2.84 13.75
C ILE A 221 19.46 -3.17 15.22
N GLU A 222 19.07 -2.16 15.97
CA GLU A 222 18.64 -2.31 17.34
C GLU A 222 17.15 -1.98 17.45
N ILE A 223 16.40 -2.87 18.08
CA ILE A 223 14.96 -2.78 18.27
C ILE A 223 14.72 -2.72 19.77
N LEU A 224 14.33 -1.55 20.25
CA LEU A 224 13.97 -1.30 21.65
C LEU A 224 12.45 -1.36 21.79
N TYR A 225 11.96 -2.32 22.57
CA TYR A 225 10.55 -2.46 22.93
C TYR A 225 10.26 -1.54 24.12
N LEU A 226 9.59 -0.41 23.89
CA LEU A 226 9.48 0.66 24.91
C LEU A 226 8.67 0.23 26.14
N GLY A 227 7.72 -0.70 25.98
CA GLY A 227 6.85 -1.16 27.07
C GLY A 227 7.56 -1.99 28.14
N ASN A 228 8.47 -2.88 27.74
CA ASN A 228 9.22 -3.77 28.63
C ASN A 228 10.71 -3.44 28.72
N LYS A 229 11.18 -2.42 27.97
CA LYS A 229 12.58 -1.99 27.87
C LYS A 229 13.54 -3.09 27.43
N ILE A 230 13.04 -4.08 26.68
CA ILE A 230 13.88 -5.12 26.09
C ILE A 230 14.50 -4.59 24.81
N THR A 231 15.78 -4.86 24.61
CA THR A 231 16.49 -4.54 23.37
C THR A 231 16.85 -5.82 22.63
N LYS A 232 16.51 -5.90 21.34
CA LYS A 232 16.96 -6.96 20.43
C LYS A 232 17.86 -6.38 19.36
N ILE A 233 18.91 -7.13 19.03
CA ILE A 233 19.82 -6.78 17.94
C ILE A 233 19.55 -7.73 16.78
N SER A 234 19.47 -7.18 15.58
CA SER A 234 19.34 -7.92 14.33
C SER A 234 20.31 -7.34 13.30
N ASN A 235 20.61 -8.10 12.26
CA ASN A 235 21.43 -7.65 11.14
C ASN A 235 20.67 -7.88 9.84
N THR A 236 20.82 -6.96 8.89
CA THR A 236 20.30 -7.11 7.52
C THR A 236 21.38 -6.79 6.50
N SER A 237 21.28 -7.39 5.31
CA SER A 237 22.17 -7.08 4.17
C SER A 237 21.42 -6.56 2.95
N ASP A 238 20.10 -6.70 2.91
CA ASP A 238 19.23 -6.26 1.82
C ASP A 238 18.26 -5.14 2.26
N GLY A 239 18.44 -4.63 3.48
CA GLY A 239 17.59 -3.61 4.09
C GLY A 239 16.25 -4.14 4.57
N LYS A 240 16.03 -5.46 4.57
CA LYS A 240 14.81 -6.09 5.05
C LYS A 240 15.08 -6.89 6.31
N PHE A 241 14.17 -6.79 7.26
CA PHE A 241 14.22 -7.59 8.49
C PHE A 241 12.83 -7.69 9.11
N SER A 242 12.65 -8.73 9.91
CA SER A 242 11.40 -9.02 10.61
C SER A 242 11.66 -9.22 12.09
N PHE A 243 10.68 -8.89 12.93
CA PHE A 243 10.75 -9.14 14.36
C PHE A 243 9.36 -9.36 14.96
N PRO A 244 9.28 -10.18 16.03
CA PRO A 244 8.03 -10.40 16.74
C PRO A 244 7.64 -9.15 17.54
N SER A 245 6.34 -8.86 17.61
CA SER A 245 5.78 -7.68 18.27
C SER A 245 4.31 -7.90 18.67
N MET A 246 3.74 -6.97 19.43
CA MET A 246 2.31 -6.97 19.79
C MET A 246 1.58 -5.76 19.22
N ILE A 247 0.29 -5.91 18.90
CA ILE A 247 -0.54 -4.77 18.45
C ILE A 247 -0.59 -3.68 19.52
N GLY A 248 -0.38 -2.43 19.10
CA GLY A 248 -0.34 -1.26 19.96
C GLY A 248 1.01 -1.03 20.66
N GLU A 249 1.95 -1.97 20.53
CA GLU A 249 3.28 -1.84 21.10
C GLU A 249 4.07 -0.74 20.39
N LYS A 250 4.63 0.18 21.17
CA LYS A 250 5.56 1.20 20.69
C LYS A 250 6.97 0.62 20.71
N ILE A 251 7.61 0.58 19.54
CA ILE A 251 8.98 0.12 19.38
C ILE A 251 9.82 1.27 18.82
N GLN A 252 11.09 1.30 19.20
CA GLN A 252 12.07 2.22 18.66
C GLN A 252 13.12 1.42 17.89
N ILE A 253 13.35 1.80 16.65
CA ILE A 253 14.29 1.13 15.75
C ILE A 253 15.46 2.08 15.50
N THR A 254 16.65 1.64 15.85
CA THR A 254 17.91 2.35 15.61
C THR A 254 18.72 1.57 14.59
N VAL A 255 18.98 2.19 13.44
CA VAL A 255 19.81 1.61 12.39
C VAL A 255 21.22 2.17 12.54
N PHE A 256 22.22 1.30 12.54
CA PHE A 256 23.61 1.71 12.63
C PHE A 256 24.22 1.80 11.24
N LYS A 257 25.03 2.82 11.04
CA LYS A 257 25.90 2.94 9.87
C LYS A 257 27.01 1.87 9.94
N PRO A 258 27.65 1.54 8.80
CA PRO A 258 28.78 0.60 8.78
C PRO A 258 29.96 1.00 9.68
N ASP A 259 30.11 2.28 9.98
CA ASP A 259 31.14 2.80 10.89
C ASP A 259 30.79 2.61 12.39
N GLY A 260 29.63 2.00 12.67
CA GLY A 260 29.15 1.76 14.03
C GLY A 260 28.39 2.93 14.66
N ASN A 261 28.22 4.07 13.96
CA ASN A 261 27.44 5.19 14.48
C ASN A 261 25.93 4.96 14.31
N PRO A 262 25.09 5.20 15.34
CA PRO A 262 23.65 5.11 15.21
C PRO A 262 23.06 6.26 14.37
N LEU A 263 22.06 5.96 13.55
CA LEU A 263 21.16 6.96 12.98
C LEU A 263 20.11 7.38 14.00
N GLU A 264 19.39 8.47 13.69
CA GLU A 264 18.27 8.90 14.50
C GLU A 264 17.24 7.76 14.68
N PRO A 265 16.94 7.37 15.93
CA PRO A 265 15.99 6.31 16.18
C PRO A 265 14.59 6.67 15.69
N LYS A 266 13.92 5.70 15.06
CA LYS A 266 12.53 5.88 14.60
C LYS A 266 11.56 5.07 15.44
N THR A 267 10.54 5.75 15.94
CA THR A 267 9.46 5.11 16.68
C THR A 267 8.40 4.61 15.73
N HIS A 268 8.00 3.36 15.90
CA HIS A 268 6.92 2.72 15.18
C HIS A 268 5.90 2.15 16.17
N VAL A 269 4.63 2.14 15.77
CA VAL A 269 3.54 1.55 16.53
C VAL A 269 2.92 0.48 15.66
N VAL A 270 2.89 -0.74 16.16
CA VAL A 270 2.41 -1.91 15.42
C VAL A 270 0.88 -1.88 15.37
N LYS A 271 0.31 -1.92 14.17
CA LYS A 271 -1.13 -1.68 13.93
C LYS A 271 -1.88 -2.91 13.47
N ARG A 272 -1.23 -3.85 12.78
CA ARG A 272 -1.89 -5.04 12.23
C ARG A 272 -1.12 -6.32 12.55
N ILE A 273 -1.83 -7.44 12.59
CA ILE A 273 -1.25 -8.77 12.89
C ILE A 273 -0.42 -9.25 11.69
N LYS A 274 -0.87 -8.93 10.47
CA LYS A 274 -0.12 -9.11 9.23
C LYS A 274 0.07 -7.75 8.59
N GLU A 275 1.27 -7.19 8.73
CA GLU A 275 1.63 -5.93 8.07
C GLU A 275 2.36 -6.18 6.75
N ASP A 276 1.92 -5.48 5.71
CA ASP A 276 2.73 -5.27 4.52
C ASP A 276 4.05 -4.60 4.91
N ALA A 277 5.13 -4.88 4.16
CA ALA A 277 6.46 -4.39 4.48
C ALA A 277 6.47 -2.86 4.73
N ILE A 278 6.75 -2.47 5.97
CA ILE A 278 6.76 -1.07 6.40
C ILE A 278 8.02 -0.41 5.86
N LYS A 279 7.82 0.63 5.06
CA LYS A 279 8.92 1.40 4.46
C LYS A 279 9.44 2.44 5.45
N MET A 280 10.63 2.23 5.98
CA MET A 280 11.29 3.16 6.90
C MET A 280 12.38 3.95 6.18
N LYS A 281 12.12 5.24 5.95
CA LYS A 281 13.06 6.15 5.30
C LYS A 281 14.16 6.60 6.27
N LEU A 282 15.42 6.41 5.92
CA LEU A 282 16.59 6.81 6.69
C LEU A 282 17.09 8.16 6.18
N ASP A 283 17.65 8.97 7.07
CA ASP A 283 18.36 10.20 6.68
C ASP A 283 19.81 9.88 6.28
N VAL A 284 19.95 9.02 5.26
CA VAL A 284 21.22 8.64 4.65
C VAL A 284 21.05 8.69 3.15
N ASP A 285 22.05 9.25 2.48
CA ASP A 285 22.14 9.28 1.03
C ASP A 285 23.16 8.23 0.58
N LEU A 286 22.70 7.24 -0.17
CA LEU A 286 23.56 6.20 -0.73
C LEU A 286 24.07 6.57 -2.13
N THR A 287 23.54 7.61 -2.77
CA THR A 287 23.87 8.01 -4.14
C THR A 287 24.94 9.10 -4.17
N VAL A 288 25.11 9.87 -3.09
CA VAL A 288 26.14 10.92 -2.96
C VAL A 288 27.05 10.64 -1.76
N GLY A 289 28.30 10.23 -2.02
CA GLY A 289 29.33 9.97 -1.02
C GLY A 289 29.92 11.23 -0.36
N ARG A 290 29.11 12.15 0.15
CA ARG A 290 29.58 13.32 0.89
C ARG A 290 28.91 13.42 2.25
N THR A 291 29.70 13.23 3.30
CA THR A 291 29.41 13.83 4.61
C THR A 291 30.54 14.81 4.96
N VAL A 292 30.21 15.80 5.78
CA VAL A 292 31.01 16.96 6.19
C VAL A 292 32.47 16.59 6.56
N LEU A 293 33.39 17.53 6.33
CA LEU A 293 34.82 17.43 6.67
C LEU A 293 35.01 16.87 8.11
N ASN A 294 35.88 15.87 8.26
CA ASN A 294 36.17 15.08 9.50
C ASN A 294 35.21 13.94 9.88
N LYS A 295 34.44 13.39 8.92
CA LYS A 295 33.81 12.06 9.06
C LYS A 295 34.34 11.12 7.96
N PRO A 296 34.47 9.80 8.20
CA PRO A 296 35.25 8.92 7.34
C PRO A 296 34.71 8.92 5.90
N ARG A 297 35.63 9.03 4.94
CA ARG A 297 35.36 8.69 3.54
C ARG A 297 34.98 7.22 3.50
N ILE A 298 33.76 6.93 3.06
CA ILE A 298 33.43 5.61 2.53
C ILE A 298 34.09 5.55 1.14
N GLU A 299 35.40 5.31 1.08
CA GLU A 299 36.03 4.80 -0.13
C GLU A 299 35.70 3.30 -0.26
N LYS A 300 34.41 3.01 -0.41
CA LYS A 300 34.01 1.87 -1.22
C LYS A 300 33.40 2.50 -2.44
N ASN A 301 34.09 2.44 -3.58
CA ASN A 301 33.41 2.49 -4.85
C ASN A 301 32.31 1.43 -4.74
N LEU A 302 31.07 1.87 -4.57
CA LEU A 302 29.94 0.99 -4.81
C LEU A 302 30.17 0.51 -6.23
N LYS A 303 30.50 -0.78 -6.39
CA LYS A 303 30.10 -1.44 -7.62
C LYS A 303 28.57 -1.45 -7.58
N ILE A 304 27.97 -0.28 -7.85
CA ILE A 304 26.69 -0.23 -8.53
C ILE A 304 26.96 -1.15 -9.70
N SER A 305 26.45 -2.38 -9.64
CA SER A 305 26.50 -3.26 -10.78
C SER A 305 25.76 -2.47 -11.85
N LYS A 306 26.48 -1.73 -12.69
CA LYS A 306 25.84 -0.89 -13.69
C LYS A 306 25.03 -1.87 -14.50
N CYS A 307 23.75 -1.58 -14.68
CA CYS A 307 22.92 -2.39 -15.55
C CYS A 307 23.60 -2.60 -16.91
N VAL A 308 23.15 -3.57 -17.70
CA VAL A 308 23.79 -3.90 -18.99
C VAL A 308 23.49 -2.89 -20.13
N CYS A 309 23.05 -1.68 -19.80
CA CYS A 309 22.93 -0.61 -20.79
C CYS A 309 24.32 -0.26 -21.34
N ASN A 310 24.45 -0.17 -22.66
CA ASN A 310 25.71 0.19 -23.35
C ASN A 310 26.90 -0.73 -23.05
N ARG A 311 26.68 -1.93 -22.51
CA ARG A 311 27.72 -2.93 -22.29
C ARG A 311 27.25 -4.35 -22.54
N ASP A 312 28.21 -5.24 -22.63
CA ASP A 312 27.97 -6.67 -22.78
C ASP A 312 27.48 -7.29 -21.47
N ILE A 313 26.71 -8.37 -21.61
CA ILE A 313 26.24 -9.21 -20.50
C ILE A 313 27.38 -10.17 -20.14
N SER A 314 27.74 -10.24 -18.85
CA SER A 314 28.79 -11.17 -18.39
C SER A 314 28.29 -12.62 -18.34
N ALA A 315 29.22 -13.58 -18.33
CA ALA A 315 28.88 -14.99 -18.19
C ALA A 315 28.18 -15.29 -16.85
N GLU A 316 28.60 -14.65 -15.76
CA GLU A 316 27.94 -14.79 -14.45
C GLU A 316 26.53 -14.20 -14.44
N GLU A 317 26.32 -13.07 -15.11
CA GLU A 317 25.00 -12.46 -15.25
C GLU A 317 24.08 -13.38 -16.07
N PHE A 318 24.53 -13.86 -17.22
CA PHE A 318 23.71 -14.72 -18.08
C PHE A 318 23.38 -16.08 -17.43
N LYS A 319 24.31 -16.66 -16.66
CA LYS A 319 24.08 -17.90 -15.89
C LYS A 319 22.99 -17.77 -14.81
N LYS A 320 22.71 -16.55 -14.33
CA LYS A 320 21.57 -16.30 -13.42
C LYS A 320 20.23 -16.37 -14.18
N ILE A 321 20.22 -16.05 -15.47
CA ILE A 321 19.03 -16.06 -16.34
C ILE A 321 18.70 -17.47 -16.83
N THR A 322 19.70 -18.30 -17.12
CA THR A 322 19.50 -19.67 -17.61
C THR A 322 20.61 -20.61 -17.15
N THR A 323 20.24 -21.86 -16.87
CA THR A 323 21.16 -22.94 -16.51
C THR A 323 21.52 -23.83 -17.71
N SER A 324 20.92 -23.60 -18.88
CA SER A 324 21.21 -24.36 -20.09
C SER A 324 22.63 -24.08 -20.60
N ALA A 325 23.47 -25.11 -20.65
CA ALA A 325 24.81 -25.03 -21.23
C ALA A 325 24.76 -24.59 -22.70
N THR A 326 23.78 -25.10 -23.47
CA THR A 326 23.54 -24.69 -24.85
C THR A 326 23.30 -23.19 -24.92
N ALA A 327 22.37 -22.65 -24.10
CA ALA A 327 22.07 -21.24 -24.11
C ALA A 327 23.29 -20.38 -23.73
N ILE A 328 24.02 -20.77 -22.69
CA ILE A 328 25.23 -20.08 -22.23
C ILE A 328 26.26 -19.98 -23.35
N SER A 329 26.36 -20.99 -24.22
CA SER A 329 27.29 -21.00 -25.35
C SER A 329 26.98 -19.96 -26.45
N PHE A 330 25.82 -19.28 -26.41
CA PHE A 330 25.43 -18.21 -27.34
C PHE A 330 25.74 -16.81 -26.82
N LEU A 331 26.27 -16.66 -25.60
CA LEU A 331 26.44 -15.35 -24.97
C LEU A 331 27.32 -14.39 -25.79
N ASN A 332 28.41 -14.89 -26.36
CA ASN A 332 29.31 -14.07 -27.19
C ASN A 332 28.58 -13.55 -28.43
N ASP A 333 27.85 -14.43 -29.13
CA ASP A 333 27.05 -14.04 -30.29
C ASP A 333 25.91 -13.07 -29.92
N LEU A 334 25.26 -13.25 -28.76
CA LEU A 334 24.27 -12.31 -28.24
C LEU A 334 24.85 -10.91 -28.07
N ASN A 335 25.97 -10.79 -27.35
CA ASN A 335 26.62 -9.50 -27.12
C ASN A 335 27.08 -8.84 -28.43
N GLU A 336 27.68 -9.61 -29.33
CA GLU A 336 28.12 -9.10 -30.65
C GLU A 336 26.94 -8.57 -31.46
N GLN A 337 25.86 -9.35 -31.58
CA GLN A 337 24.70 -8.94 -32.38
C GLN A 337 23.89 -7.82 -31.72
N PHE A 338 23.79 -7.78 -30.38
CA PHE A 338 23.20 -6.64 -29.68
C PHE A 338 23.93 -5.34 -29.98
N LYS A 339 25.27 -5.37 -29.98
CA LYS A 339 26.08 -4.20 -30.33
C LYS A 339 25.91 -3.84 -31.81
N LYS A 340 26.01 -4.82 -32.71
CA LYS A 340 25.94 -4.61 -34.17
C LYS A 340 24.60 -4.04 -34.62
N LEU A 341 23.50 -4.44 -33.98
CA LEU A 341 22.14 -4.05 -34.35
C LEU A 341 21.52 -3.02 -33.38
N ASN A 342 22.34 -2.39 -32.54
CA ASN A 342 21.95 -1.28 -31.66
C ASN A 342 20.90 -1.62 -30.58
N MET A 343 20.85 -2.87 -30.12
CA MET A 343 20.06 -3.28 -28.95
C MET A 343 20.84 -2.95 -27.67
N ILE A 344 20.80 -1.68 -27.28
CA ILE A 344 21.63 -1.13 -26.21
C ILE A 344 20.95 -1.23 -24.84
N ASN A 345 19.63 -1.05 -24.79
CA ASN A 345 18.87 -0.90 -23.54
C ASN A 345 18.80 -2.23 -22.75
N CYS A 346 19.03 -2.17 -21.44
CA CYS A 346 19.07 -3.37 -20.60
C CYS A 346 17.72 -4.09 -20.49
N LEU A 347 16.62 -3.33 -20.46
CA LEU A 347 15.27 -3.89 -20.39
C LEU A 347 14.86 -4.52 -21.72
N GLU A 348 15.24 -3.90 -22.84
CA GLU A 348 15.07 -4.51 -24.15
C GLU A 348 15.82 -5.84 -24.27
N LYS A 349 17.10 -5.89 -23.87
CA LYS A 349 17.89 -7.14 -23.83
C LYS A 349 17.21 -8.21 -22.96
N ALA A 350 16.67 -7.81 -21.81
CA ALA A 350 15.97 -8.74 -20.90
C ALA A 350 14.72 -9.35 -21.55
N HIS A 351 13.88 -8.53 -22.19
CA HIS A 351 12.72 -9.00 -22.93
C HIS A 351 13.13 -9.91 -24.09
N PHE A 352 14.11 -9.49 -24.89
CA PHE A 352 14.62 -10.29 -26.00
C PHE A 352 15.06 -11.69 -25.55
N ILE A 353 15.93 -11.76 -24.53
CA ILE A 353 16.43 -13.02 -23.96
C ILE A 353 15.28 -13.88 -23.43
N ALA A 354 14.33 -13.28 -22.72
CA ALA A 354 13.16 -14.00 -22.22
C ALA A 354 12.34 -14.63 -23.35
N HIS A 355 12.19 -13.90 -24.46
CA HIS A 355 11.45 -14.41 -25.60
C HIS A 355 12.18 -15.53 -26.32
N THR A 356 13.46 -15.37 -26.61
CA THR A 356 14.25 -16.35 -27.36
C THR A 356 14.51 -17.62 -26.56
N LEU A 357 14.70 -17.52 -25.24
CA LEU A 357 14.87 -18.69 -24.37
C LEU A 357 13.62 -19.57 -24.37
N HIS A 358 12.43 -18.96 -24.31
CA HIS A 358 11.19 -19.71 -24.42
C HIS A 358 11.02 -20.33 -25.82
N GLU A 359 11.22 -19.54 -26.87
CA GLU A 359 10.89 -19.93 -28.26
C GLU A 359 11.64 -21.16 -28.74
N THR A 360 12.86 -21.36 -28.26
CA THR A 360 13.79 -22.37 -28.78
C THR A 360 14.20 -23.40 -27.74
N ALA A 361 13.41 -23.55 -26.66
CA ALA A 361 13.74 -24.42 -25.53
C ALA A 361 15.19 -24.19 -25.04
N SER A 362 15.45 -22.94 -24.64
CA SER A 362 16.77 -22.46 -24.23
C SER A 362 17.86 -22.73 -25.28
N TYR A 363 17.57 -22.31 -26.52
CA TYR A 363 18.46 -22.33 -27.70
C TYR A 363 18.82 -23.74 -28.21
N SER A 364 18.10 -24.77 -27.76
CA SER A 364 18.33 -26.16 -28.16
C SER A 364 17.60 -26.52 -29.47
N LEU A 365 16.51 -25.83 -29.78
CA LEU A 365 15.68 -26.05 -30.96
C LEU A 365 15.72 -24.82 -31.89
N LEU A 366 16.73 -24.79 -32.77
CA LEU A 366 16.95 -23.69 -33.71
C LEU A 366 16.26 -23.90 -35.06
N GLU A 367 15.55 -25.00 -35.23
CA GLU A 367 14.82 -25.30 -36.45
C GLU A 367 13.41 -25.80 -36.11
N GLU A 368 12.42 -25.31 -36.84
CA GLU A 368 11.05 -25.78 -36.77
C GLU A 368 10.97 -27.26 -37.19
N GLY A 369 10.21 -28.05 -36.43
CA GLY A 369 9.94 -29.44 -36.77
C GLY A 369 8.98 -29.55 -37.96
N LEU A 370 9.27 -30.47 -38.88
CA LEU A 370 8.50 -30.60 -40.13
C LEU A 370 7.17 -31.35 -39.98
N GLY A 371 6.94 -32.03 -38.84
CA GLY A 371 5.68 -32.72 -38.55
C GLY A 371 5.27 -33.76 -39.62
N GLY A 372 6.24 -34.42 -40.25
CA GLY A 372 6.01 -35.42 -41.31
C GLY A 372 5.85 -34.87 -42.73
N LYS A 373 5.97 -33.55 -42.94
CA LYS A 373 6.00 -32.93 -44.26
C LYS A 373 7.43 -32.84 -44.80
N SER A 374 7.58 -32.74 -46.12
CA SER A 374 8.86 -32.32 -46.70
C SER A 374 9.11 -30.84 -46.43
N GLU A 375 10.38 -30.44 -46.39
CA GLU A 375 10.75 -29.04 -46.15
C GLU A 375 10.17 -28.10 -47.22
N SER A 376 10.16 -28.52 -48.50
CA SER A 376 9.59 -27.74 -49.59
C SER A 376 8.10 -27.43 -49.42
N GLU A 377 7.36 -28.27 -48.69
CA GLU A 377 5.93 -28.05 -48.41
C GLU A 377 5.69 -27.08 -47.25
N VAL A 378 6.73 -26.71 -46.51
CA VAL A 378 6.67 -25.80 -45.36
C VAL A 378 7.26 -24.45 -45.76
N TYR A 379 6.37 -23.52 -46.11
CA TYR A 379 6.72 -22.16 -46.55
C TYR A 379 7.78 -22.13 -47.66
N ASP A 380 7.65 -23.02 -48.65
CA ASP A 380 8.56 -23.18 -49.79
C ASP A 380 10.02 -23.46 -49.37
N GLY A 381 10.22 -24.16 -48.26
CA GLY A 381 11.53 -24.47 -47.69
C GLY A 381 12.07 -23.46 -46.67
N TYR A 382 11.35 -22.38 -46.44
CA TYR A 382 11.73 -21.30 -45.50
C TYR A 382 10.99 -21.41 -44.17
N LYS A 383 11.04 -22.60 -43.57
CA LYS A 383 10.60 -22.91 -42.19
C LYS A 383 11.34 -22.11 -41.12
N GLY A 384 10.78 -22.06 -39.92
CA GLY A 384 11.38 -21.35 -38.78
C GLY A 384 12.82 -21.76 -38.50
N ARG A 385 13.74 -20.79 -38.46
CA ARG A 385 15.13 -20.98 -38.00
C ARG A 385 15.64 -19.88 -37.08
N GLY A 386 16.63 -20.23 -36.25
CA GLY A 386 17.29 -19.30 -35.34
C GLY A 386 16.47 -18.99 -34.08
N LEU A 387 16.89 -17.98 -33.32
CA LEU A 387 16.38 -17.73 -31.96
C LEU A 387 14.94 -17.19 -31.88
N MET A 388 14.40 -16.66 -32.98
CA MET A 388 13.00 -16.22 -33.10
C MET A 388 12.27 -16.89 -34.28
N GLN A 389 12.75 -18.06 -34.73
CA GLN A 389 12.10 -18.85 -35.77
C GLN A 389 11.76 -18.05 -37.04
N LEU A 390 12.78 -17.41 -37.65
CA LEU A 390 12.64 -16.65 -38.89
C LEU A 390 12.00 -17.53 -39.95
N THR A 391 10.87 -17.09 -40.51
CA THR A 391 10.01 -17.88 -41.40
C THR A 391 9.65 -17.07 -42.64
N TYR A 392 9.32 -17.73 -43.75
CA TYR A 392 8.99 -17.17 -45.08
C TYR A 392 10.20 -16.63 -45.84
N LYS A 393 10.25 -16.94 -47.15
CA LYS A 393 11.33 -16.54 -48.07
C LYS A 393 11.68 -15.05 -47.97
N ASN A 394 10.67 -14.17 -47.97
CA ASN A 394 10.87 -12.72 -47.90
C ASN A 394 11.65 -12.28 -46.65
N ASN A 395 11.45 -12.92 -45.49
CA ASN A 395 12.20 -12.55 -44.28
C ASN A 395 13.67 -13.02 -44.35
N TYR A 396 13.93 -14.17 -44.99
CA TYR A 396 15.29 -14.64 -45.26
C TYR A 396 16.03 -13.69 -46.20
N GLU A 397 15.35 -13.19 -47.24
CA GLU A 397 15.89 -12.21 -48.18
C GLU A 397 16.22 -10.89 -47.48
N LEU A 398 15.25 -10.33 -46.76
CA LEU A 398 15.43 -9.04 -46.07
C LEU A 398 16.50 -9.11 -44.98
N TYR A 399 16.58 -10.21 -44.22
CA TYR A 399 17.68 -10.42 -43.28
C TYR A 399 19.02 -10.52 -44.00
N GLY A 400 19.08 -11.28 -45.11
CA GLY A 400 20.27 -11.38 -45.95
C GLY A 400 20.78 -10.03 -46.44
N LEU A 401 19.89 -9.18 -46.94
CA LEU A 401 20.20 -7.80 -47.32
C LEU A 401 20.73 -6.99 -46.14
N ALA A 402 20.14 -7.12 -44.95
CA ALA A 402 20.55 -6.38 -43.76
C ALA A 402 21.96 -6.74 -43.26
N VAL A 403 22.45 -7.95 -43.55
CA VAL A 403 23.80 -8.39 -43.18
C VAL A 403 24.74 -8.56 -44.37
N ASN A 404 24.29 -8.19 -45.57
CA ASN A 404 25.01 -8.35 -46.84
C ASN A 404 25.46 -9.80 -47.11
N GLU A 405 24.58 -10.78 -46.88
CA GLU A 405 24.80 -12.20 -47.16
C GLU A 405 23.57 -12.84 -47.83
N ASN A 406 23.75 -13.94 -48.57
CA ASN A 406 22.63 -14.66 -49.20
C ASN A 406 22.17 -15.86 -48.35
N PHE A 407 20.90 -15.88 -47.92
CA PHE A 407 20.27 -17.00 -47.20
C PHE A 407 19.20 -17.75 -48.01
N LEU A 408 19.16 -17.57 -49.32
CA LEU A 408 18.29 -18.35 -50.22
C LEU A 408 18.89 -19.72 -50.56
N GLY A 409 18.03 -20.63 -51.02
CA GLY A 409 18.46 -21.97 -51.45
C GLY A 409 19.09 -22.77 -50.32
N ASN A 410 20.28 -23.34 -50.55
CA ASN A 410 20.98 -24.14 -49.53
C ASN A 410 21.57 -23.30 -48.38
N ASN A 411 21.74 -21.99 -48.58
CA ASN A 411 22.32 -21.14 -47.53
C ASN A 411 21.35 -20.88 -46.36
N LYS A 412 20.05 -21.16 -46.53
CA LYS A 412 19.04 -20.99 -45.47
C LYS A 412 19.37 -21.73 -44.17
N HIS A 413 20.05 -22.87 -44.26
CA HIS A 413 20.44 -23.68 -43.09
C HIS A 413 21.49 -22.98 -42.22
N ARG A 414 22.24 -22.02 -42.77
CA ARG A 414 23.24 -21.24 -42.02
C ARG A 414 22.61 -20.47 -40.86
N ILE A 415 21.34 -20.05 -40.99
CA ILE A 415 20.61 -19.38 -39.89
C ILE A 415 20.50 -20.26 -38.65
N ALA A 416 20.39 -21.58 -38.79
CA ALA A 416 20.32 -22.50 -37.64
C ALA A 416 21.70 -23.05 -37.24
N LYS A 417 22.64 -23.17 -38.17
CA LYS A 417 23.97 -23.78 -37.94
C LYS A 417 25.00 -22.80 -37.40
N GLU A 418 24.93 -21.53 -37.79
CA GLU A 418 25.89 -20.50 -37.40
C GLU A 418 25.26 -19.61 -36.32
N LYS A 419 25.83 -19.60 -35.12
CA LYS A 419 25.30 -18.87 -33.97
C LYS A 419 25.12 -17.37 -34.25
N LYS A 420 26.09 -16.73 -34.91
CA LYS A 420 25.99 -15.35 -35.39
C LYS A 420 24.70 -15.07 -36.16
N HIS A 421 24.23 -16.02 -36.98
CA HIS A 421 23.03 -15.85 -37.79
C HIS A 421 21.76 -16.29 -37.07
N ALA A 422 21.84 -17.27 -36.18
CA ALA A 422 20.73 -17.63 -35.30
C ALA A 422 20.34 -16.46 -34.39
N VAL A 423 21.33 -15.75 -33.86
CA VAL A 423 21.12 -14.53 -33.04
C VAL A 423 20.79 -13.34 -33.93
N GLY A 424 21.58 -13.09 -34.98
CA GLY A 424 21.45 -11.89 -35.81
C GLY A 424 20.09 -11.80 -36.50
N SER A 425 19.56 -12.93 -36.99
CA SER A 425 18.21 -12.97 -37.58
C SER A 425 17.11 -12.67 -36.57
N ALA A 426 17.29 -13.08 -35.31
CA ALA A 426 16.34 -12.79 -34.24
C ALA A 426 16.36 -11.32 -33.85
N VAL A 427 17.54 -10.71 -33.66
CA VAL A 427 17.65 -9.28 -33.36
C VAL A 427 17.16 -8.43 -34.55
N TRP A 428 17.43 -8.86 -35.79
CA TRP A 428 16.86 -8.23 -36.97
C TRP A 428 15.33 -8.30 -36.98
N TYR A 429 14.76 -9.48 -36.74
CA TYR A 429 13.31 -9.66 -36.70
C TYR A 429 12.67 -8.85 -35.58
N TRP A 430 13.34 -8.70 -34.43
CA TRP A 430 12.87 -7.87 -33.32
C TRP A 430 12.60 -6.41 -33.74
N HIS A 431 13.43 -5.85 -34.62
CA HIS A 431 13.27 -4.49 -35.14
C HIS A 431 12.39 -4.40 -36.39
N HIS A 432 12.29 -5.46 -37.19
CA HIS A 432 11.69 -5.43 -38.53
C HIS A 432 10.53 -6.41 -38.71
N SER A 433 9.96 -6.92 -37.61
CA SER A 433 8.84 -7.86 -37.68
C SER A 433 7.66 -7.25 -38.45
N LYS A 434 6.75 -8.10 -38.93
CA LYS A 434 5.49 -7.64 -39.53
C LYS A 434 4.64 -6.78 -38.58
N ALA A 435 4.83 -6.93 -37.27
CA ALA A 435 4.18 -6.12 -36.25
C ALA A 435 4.85 -4.75 -36.04
N GLY A 436 6.01 -4.51 -36.66
CA GLY A 436 6.87 -3.35 -36.47
C GLY A 436 8.02 -3.63 -35.50
N ASN A 437 8.66 -2.56 -35.05
CA ASN A 437 9.75 -2.60 -34.08
C ASN A 437 9.21 -2.90 -32.68
N LEU A 438 9.75 -3.94 -32.03
CA LEU A 438 9.35 -4.38 -30.69
C LEU A 438 10.04 -3.60 -29.56
N SER A 439 11.14 -2.89 -29.85
CA SER A 439 11.90 -2.12 -28.84
C SER A 439 11.03 -1.19 -28.00
N PRO A 440 10.11 -0.38 -28.57
CA PRO A 440 9.31 0.54 -27.76
C PRO A 440 8.41 -0.17 -26.76
N HIS A 441 7.94 -1.39 -27.07
CA HIS A 441 7.11 -2.17 -26.16
C HIS A 441 7.95 -2.73 -25.00
N ALA A 442 9.11 -3.30 -25.31
CA ALA A 442 10.01 -3.83 -24.29
C ALA A 442 10.57 -2.75 -23.36
N ILE A 443 10.99 -1.61 -23.91
CA ILE A 443 11.50 -0.48 -23.11
C ILE A 443 10.41 0.06 -22.17
N ASN A 444 9.13 -0.01 -22.54
CA ASN A 444 8.00 0.34 -21.68
C ASN A 444 7.51 -0.81 -20.77
N ASN A 445 8.31 -1.87 -20.61
CA ASN A 445 7.98 -3.06 -19.84
C ASN A 445 6.63 -3.73 -20.23
N ASP A 446 6.26 -3.67 -21.51
CA ASP A 446 5.00 -4.21 -22.03
C ASP A 446 5.16 -5.64 -22.55
N LEU A 447 5.33 -6.58 -21.61
CA LEU A 447 5.46 -8.02 -21.92
C LEU A 447 4.23 -8.58 -22.65
N ILE A 448 3.05 -8.00 -22.41
CA ILE A 448 1.80 -8.36 -23.08
C ILE A 448 1.93 -8.09 -24.58
N ALA A 449 2.38 -6.90 -24.96
CA ALA A 449 2.59 -6.55 -26.35
C ALA A 449 3.69 -7.36 -27.00
N THR A 450 4.88 -7.47 -26.39
CA THR A 450 5.98 -8.25 -26.98
C THR A 450 5.58 -9.71 -27.19
N CYS A 451 4.93 -10.35 -26.22
CA CYS A 451 4.47 -11.73 -26.37
C CYS A 451 3.44 -11.90 -27.50
N ALA A 452 2.43 -11.04 -27.55
CA ALA A 452 1.36 -11.14 -28.54
C ALA A 452 1.86 -10.90 -29.97
N LEU A 453 2.80 -9.96 -30.15
CA LEU A 453 3.29 -9.55 -31.46
C LEU A 453 4.33 -10.53 -32.04
N ILE A 454 5.05 -11.26 -31.20
CA ILE A 454 6.04 -12.27 -31.65
C ILE A 454 5.34 -13.55 -32.12
N ASN A 455 4.51 -14.16 -31.27
CA ASN A 455 3.94 -15.50 -31.55
C ASN A 455 2.48 -15.49 -32.01
N GLY A 456 1.83 -14.32 -32.10
CA GLY A 456 0.42 -14.23 -32.43
C GLY A 456 -0.46 -14.89 -31.36
N GLY A 457 -0.44 -14.32 -30.14
CA GLY A 457 -1.18 -14.79 -28.97
C GLY A 457 -0.29 -14.89 -27.71
N TYR A 458 -0.80 -15.54 -26.67
CA TYR A 458 -0.15 -15.58 -25.34
C TYR A 458 0.39 -16.98 -24.98
N ASN A 459 0.85 -17.72 -25.99
CA ASN A 459 1.50 -19.01 -25.77
C ASN A 459 2.83 -18.81 -25.03
N GLY A 460 3.01 -19.57 -23.95
CA GLY A 460 4.21 -19.52 -23.13
C GLY A 460 4.41 -18.22 -22.35
N PHE A 461 3.38 -17.39 -22.23
CA PHE A 461 3.42 -16.10 -21.53
C PHE A 461 4.05 -16.21 -20.13
N ASP A 462 3.60 -17.15 -19.31
CA ASP A 462 4.11 -17.26 -17.93
C ASP A 462 5.58 -17.70 -17.87
N ASP A 463 6.02 -18.47 -18.87
CA ASP A 463 7.41 -18.91 -18.94
C ASP A 463 8.33 -17.77 -19.40
N ARG A 464 7.87 -16.99 -20.38
CA ARG A 464 8.51 -15.73 -20.79
C ARG A 464 8.59 -14.77 -19.61
N GLU A 465 7.52 -14.64 -18.81
CA GLU A 465 7.52 -13.83 -17.59
C GLU A 465 8.58 -14.29 -16.59
N LYS A 466 8.74 -15.60 -16.38
CA LYS A 466 9.78 -16.15 -15.50
C LYS A 466 11.19 -15.79 -15.98
N TYR A 467 11.49 -15.98 -17.26
CA TYR A 467 12.80 -15.60 -17.80
C TYR A 467 13.02 -14.09 -17.74
N TYR A 468 11.99 -13.30 -18.03
CA TYR A 468 12.03 -11.84 -17.91
C TYR A 468 12.40 -11.40 -16.49
N LYS A 469 11.72 -11.93 -15.46
CA LYS A 469 12.00 -11.60 -14.06
C LYS A 469 13.42 -11.99 -13.65
N ARG A 470 13.90 -13.16 -14.10
CA ARG A 470 15.30 -13.57 -13.87
C ARG A 470 16.28 -12.61 -14.53
N ALA A 471 16.01 -12.18 -15.77
CA ALA A 471 16.83 -11.22 -16.49
C ALA A 471 16.87 -9.85 -15.81
N VAL A 472 15.74 -9.33 -15.35
CA VAL A 472 15.67 -8.05 -14.59
C VAL A 472 16.61 -8.05 -13.38
N ILE A 473 16.61 -9.14 -12.62
CA ILE A 473 17.45 -9.30 -11.43
C ILE A 473 18.92 -9.47 -11.84
N ALA A 474 19.19 -10.40 -12.76
CA ALA A 474 20.55 -10.76 -13.18
C ALA A 474 21.31 -9.59 -13.82
N LEU A 475 20.61 -8.75 -14.57
CA LEU A 475 21.16 -7.62 -15.32
C LEU A 475 21.12 -6.30 -14.54
N ASN A 476 20.78 -6.36 -13.25
CA ASN A 476 20.66 -5.25 -12.32
C ASN A 476 19.81 -4.07 -12.85
N ILE A 477 18.69 -4.36 -13.49
CA ILE A 477 17.87 -3.36 -14.19
C ILE A 477 17.20 -2.39 -13.21
N LYS A 478 16.89 -2.83 -11.99
CA LYS A 478 16.27 -1.99 -10.96
C LYS A 478 17.11 -0.77 -10.54
N THR A 479 18.42 -0.80 -10.78
CA THR A 479 19.34 0.31 -10.48
C THR A 479 19.72 1.10 -11.73
N CYS A 480 19.06 0.84 -12.87
CA CYS A 480 19.37 1.52 -14.12
C CYS A 480 18.92 2.99 -14.08
N LEU A 481 19.88 3.90 -14.23
CA LEU A 481 19.64 5.35 -14.32
C LEU A 481 19.11 5.79 -15.70
N ASN A 482 19.16 4.91 -16.71
CA ASN A 482 18.71 5.21 -18.08
C ASN A 482 17.24 4.80 -18.32
N LEU A 483 16.52 4.36 -17.29
CA LEU A 483 15.12 3.99 -17.37
C LEU A 483 14.27 4.99 -16.59
N ASP A 484 13.05 5.25 -17.07
CA ASP A 484 12.08 6.06 -16.34
C ASP A 484 11.75 5.40 -14.99
N LYS A 485 11.70 6.20 -13.92
CA LYS A 485 11.41 5.73 -12.56
C LYS A 485 10.09 4.95 -12.48
N LYS A 486 9.05 5.34 -13.23
CA LYS A 486 7.77 4.62 -13.29
C LYS A 486 7.92 3.21 -13.85
N ILE A 487 8.85 3.02 -14.79
CA ILE A 487 9.15 1.70 -15.35
C ILE A 487 9.88 0.88 -14.31
N VAL A 488 10.91 1.46 -13.67
CA VAL A 488 11.70 0.83 -12.61
C VAL A 488 10.80 0.35 -11.46
N ASP A 489 9.88 1.19 -11.01
CA ASP A 489 8.93 0.89 -9.93
C ASP A 489 7.99 -0.28 -10.26
N ASN A 490 7.80 -0.59 -11.55
CA ASN A 490 6.94 -1.68 -12.02
C ASN A 490 7.72 -2.88 -12.56
N LEU A 491 9.04 -3.01 -12.32
CA LEU A 491 9.85 -4.13 -12.85
C LEU A 491 9.58 -5.49 -12.20
N ASP A 492 9.04 -5.52 -10.98
CA ASP A 492 8.60 -6.77 -10.33
C ASP A 492 7.38 -7.39 -11.02
N ASN A 493 6.69 -6.59 -11.83
CA ASN A 493 5.62 -6.99 -12.71
C ASN A 493 5.95 -6.58 -14.16
N TYR A 494 4.98 -6.75 -15.05
CA TYR A 494 4.97 -6.11 -16.36
C TYR A 494 3.83 -5.10 -16.42
N THR A 495 3.80 -4.27 -17.45
CA THR A 495 2.74 -3.29 -17.68
C THR A 495 1.37 -3.97 -17.64
N LYS A 496 0.47 -3.46 -16.79
CA LYS A 496 -0.90 -3.96 -16.64
C LYS A 496 -1.62 -3.97 -18.00
N PHE A 497 -2.54 -4.90 -18.20
CA PHE A 497 -3.26 -5.05 -19.47
C PHE A 497 -3.87 -3.73 -19.95
N GLU A 498 -4.52 -2.99 -19.06
CA GLU A 498 -5.17 -1.70 -19.35
C GLU A 498 -4.20 -0.60 -19.84
N ASN A 499 -2.91 -0.76 -19.57
CA ASN A 499 -1.86 0.15 -19.99
C ASN A 499 -1.02 -0.41 -21.16
N SER A 500 -1.30 -1.64 -21.60
CA SER A 500 -0.57 -2.28 -22.70
C SER A 500 -0.96 -1.66 -24.03
N TYR A 501 -0.01 -1.57 -24.95
CA TYR A 501 -0.24 -1.23 -26.35
C TYR A 501 -1.35 -2.10 -26.97
N ILE A 502 -1.47 -3.37 -26.55
CA ILE A 502 -2.52 -4.27 -27.01
C ILE A 502 -3.92 -3.73 -26.71
N TYR A 503 -4.14 -3.26 -25.47
CA TYR A 503 -5.44 -2.78 -25.01
C TYR A 503 -5.98 -1.64 -25.86
N PHE A 504 -5.09 -0.77 -26.33
CA PHE A 504 -5.47 0.38 -27.14
C PHE A 504 -5.54 0.06 -28.64
N ASN A 505 -4.72 -0.86 -29.15
CA ASN A 505 -4.45 -0.92 -30.59
C ASN A 505 -4.83 -2.24 -31.27
N LYS A 506 -5.00 -3.34 -30.52
CA LYS A 506 -5.08 -4.69 -31.13
C LYS A 506 -6.31 -5.46 -30.66
N ILE A 507 -7.44 -5.26 -31.34
CA ILE A 507 -8.72 -5.94 -31.08
C ILE A 507 -8.58 -7.45 -30.99
N GLY A 508 -7.88 -8.05 -31.96
CA GLY A 508 -7.62 -9.49 -31.99
C GLY A 508 -6.88 -9.98 -30.73
N GLU A 509 -5.88 -9.24 -30.29
CA GLU A 509 -5.08 -9.62 -29.13
C GLU A 509 -5.81 -9.33 -27.80
N CYS A 510 -6.70 -8.34 -27.73
CA CYS A 510 -7.61 -8.18 -26.59
C CYS A 510 -8.51 -9.41 -26.40
N PHE A 511 -9.07 -9.94 -27.50
CA PHE A 511 -9.81 -11.20 -27.46
C PHE A 511 -8.91 -12.36 -27.01
N GLY A 512 -7.66 -12.39 -27.50
CA GLY A 512 -6.64 -13.36 -27.09
C GLY A 512 -6.34 -13.30 -25.60
N TRP A 513 -6.23 -12.11 -25.01
CA TRP A 513 -5.96 -11.96 -23.58
C TRP A 513 -7.07 -12.56 -22.74
N GLY A 514 -8.32 -12.31 -23.16
CA GLY A 514 -9.51 -12.96 -22.59
C GLY A 514 -9.40 -14.48 -22.69
N LEU A 515 -9.20 -14.98 -23.90
CA LEU A 515 -9.20 -16.41 -24.23
C LEU A 515 -8.10 -17.22 -23.52
N TRP A 516 -6.89 -16.67 -23.38
CA TRP A 516 -5.79 -17.35 -22.69
C TRP A 516 -5.94 -17.31 -21.17
N SER A 517 -6.51 -16.23 -20.62
CA SER A 517 -6.75 -16.09 -19.18
C SER A 517 -8.00 -16.83 -18.71
N ASP A 518 -8.91 -17.21 -19.60
CA ASP A 518 -10.19 -17.83 -19.27
C ASP A 518 -10.03 -19.18 -18.54
N PRO A 519 -10.52 -19.32 -17.28
CA PRO A 519 -10.47 -20.57 -16.53
C PRO A 519 -11.21 -21.75 -17.17
N ALA A 520 -12.26 -21.52 -17.95
CA ALA A 520 -12.92 -22.59 -18.71
C ALA A 520 -12.34 -22.76 -20.12
N GLY A 521 -11.36 -21.94 -20.50
CA GLY A 521 -10.75 -21.95 -21.83
C GLY A 521 -9.63 -22.99 -21.95
N TYR A 522 -9.54 -23.63 -23.12
CA TYR A 522 -8.55 -24.68 -23.41
C TYR A 522 -7.13 -24.16 -23.75
N LYS A 523 -6.97 -22.85 -23.98
CA LYS A 523 -5.67 -22.26 -24.36
C LYS A 523 -4.67 -22.39 -23.21
N LYS A 524 -3.42 -22.76 -23.53
CA LYS A 524 -2.33 -22.99 -22.57
C LYS A 524 -1.26 -21.90 -22.67
N GLY A 525 -0.41 -21.83 -21.65
CA GLY A 525 0.77 -20.94 -21.63
C GLY A 525 0.56 -19.63 -20.87
N LYS A 526 -0.65 -19.37 -20.38
CA LYS A 526 -0.94 -18.31 -19.42
C LYS A 526 -1.75 -18.86 -18.25
N LEU A 527 -1.43 -18.44 -17.03
CA LEU A 527 -2.17 -18.82 -15.83
C LEU A 527 -3.60 -18.30 -15.92
N LYS A 528 -4.54 -19.15 -15.54
CA LYS A 528 -5.96 -18.84 -15.60
C LYS A 528 -6.32 -17.83 -14.53
N ASN A 529 -7.05 -16.79 -14.92
CA ASN A 529 -7.45 -15.70 -14.05
C ASN A 529 -8.75 -15.08 -14.57
N SER A 530 -9.83 -15.19 -13.79
CA SER A 530 -11.16 -14.68 -14.15
C SER A 530 -11.15 -13.17 -14.39
N ASN A 531 -10.42 -12.39 -13.57
CA ASN A 531 -10.38 -10.93 -13.71
C ASN A 531 -9.67 -10.50 -15.00
N GLU A 532 -8.52 -11.10 -15.31
CA GLU A 532 -7.80 -10.82 -16.56
C GLU A 532 -8.61 -11.27 -17.79
N SER A 533 -9.32 -12.40 -17.67
CA SER A 533 -10.24 -12.88 -18.70
C SER A 533 -11.36 -11.87 -18.97
N LYS A 534 -12.01 -11.37 -17.91
CA LYS A 534 -13.06 -10.34 -18.00
C LYS A 534 -12.54 -9.08 -18.66
N LYS A 535 -11.36 -8.59 -18.28
CA LYS A 535 -10.75 -7.38 -18.87
C LYS A 535 -10.54 -7.55 -20.38
N GLY A 536 -9.97 -8.68 -20.81
CA GLY A 536 -9.72 -8.98 -22.21
C GLY A 536 -11.01 -9.03 -23.04
N TYR A 537 -11.99 -9.82 -22.61
CA TYR A 537 -13.27 -9.93 -23.32
C TYR A 537 -14.07 -8.62 -23.32
N SER A 538 -14.09 -7.88 -22.22
CA SER A 538 -14.81 -6.60 -22.13
C SER A 538 -14.23 -5.59 -23.09
N ARG A 539 -12.89 -5.45 -23.09
CA ARG A 539 -12.19 -4.54 -24.00
C ARG A 539 -12.37 -4.96 -25.46
N PHE A 540 -12.30 -6.26 -25.75
CA PHE A 540 -12.56 -6.78 -27.09
C PHE A 540 -13.96 -6.37 -27.60
N LEU A 541 -15.00 -6.58 -26.79
CA LEU A 541 -16.38 -6.22 -27.17
C LEU A 541 -16.55 -4.72 -27.35
N GLU A 542 -15.93 -3.91 -26.50
CA GLU A 542 -15.93 -2.46 -26.62
C GLU A 542 -15.31 -2.01 -27.95
N MET A 543 -14.14 -2.53 -28.30
CA MET A 543 -13.44 -2.15 -29.54
C MET A 543 -14.10 -2.71 -30.82
N CYS A 544 -14.97 -3.70 -30.69
CA CYS A 544 -15.75 -4.24 -31.82
C CYS A 544 -16.94 -3.35 -32.19
N LYS A 545 -17.37 -2.43 -31.32
CA LYS A 545 -18.47 -1.51 -31.64
C LYS A 545 -18.12 -0.73 -32.92
N ASP A 546 -19.09 -0.66 -33.82
CA ASP A 546 -19.00 0.10 -35.07
C ASP A 546 -17.89 -0.35 -36.03
N LYS A 547 -17.49 -1.63 -35.97
CA LYS A 547 -16.51 -2.21 -36.91
C LYS A 547 -17.07 -3.42 -37.65
N ASP A 548 -17.13 -3.30 -38.98
CA ASP A 548 -17.55 -4.40 -39.86
C ASP A 548 -16.58 -5.58 -39.86
N TYR A 549 -15.28 -5.30 -39.70
CA TYR A 549 -14.22 -6.31 -39.67
C TYR A 549 -13.29 -6.11 -38.47
N PRO A 550 -13.71 -6.46 -37.24
CA PRO A 550 -12.92 -6.24 -36.02
C PRO A 550 -11.53 -6.91 -36.04
N PHE A 551 -11.39 -8.01 -36.77
CA PHE A 551 -10.11 -8.71 -36.97
C PHE A 551 -9.40 -8.34 -38.28
N GLY A 552 -9.88 -7.32 -38.98
CA GLY A 552 -9.47 -6.97 -40.33
C GLY A 552 -10.07 -7.90 -41.39
N TYR A 553 -9.78 -7.61 -42.65
CA TYR A 553 -10.29 -8.37 -43.80
C TYR A 553 -9.16 -8.78 -44.76
N LYS A 554 -9.47 -9.72 -45.63
CA LYS A 554 -8.68 -10.07 -46.83
C LYS A 554 -9.62 -10.02 -48.03
N GLN A 555 -9.09 -9.89 -49.24
CA GLN A 555 -9.89 -10.02 -50.45
C GLN A 555 -9.94 -11.48 -50.89
N ASP A 556 -11.12 -11.94 -51.31
CA ASP A 556 -11.25 -13.23 -51.99
C ASP A 556 -10.81 -13.14 -53.46
N LYS A 557 -10.85 -14.26 -54.19
CA LYS A 557 -10.48 -14.31 -55.62
C LYS A 557 -11.36 -13.41 -56.51
N LYS A 558 -12.51 -12.96 -56.01
CA LYS A 558 -13.46 -12.08 -56.70
C LYS A 558 -13.35 -10.62 -56.22
N GLY A 559 -12.40 -10.30 -55.35
CA GLY A 559 -12.18 -8.96 -54.80
C GLY A 559 -13.05 -8.58 -53.59
N ASN A 560 -13.93 -9.48 -53.11
CA ASN A 560 -14.82 -9.18 -51.99
C ASN A 560 -14.07 -9.21 -50.66
N LYS A 561 -14.43 -8.31 -49.74
CA LYS A 561 -13.85 -8.26 -48.40
C LYS A 561 -14.40 -9.40 -47.54
N VAL A 562 -13.52 -10.32 -47.15
CA VAL A 562 -13.81 -11.42 -46.24
C VAL A 562 -13.09 -11.21 -44.92
N GLY A 563 -13.83 -11.27 -43.81
CA GLY A 563 -13.27 -11.09 -42.47
C GLY A 563 -12.19 -12.12 -42.14
N ARG A 564 -11.11 -11.66 -41.51
CA ARG A 564 -10.06 -12.54 -41.00
C ARG A 564 -10.53 -13.25 -39.74
N LYS A 565 -10.01 -14.45 -39.50
CA LYS A 565 -10.17 -15.16 -38.23
C LYS A 565 -9.00 -14.84 -37.30
N ARG A 566 -9.24 -14.84 -35.99
CA ARG A 566 -8.18 -14.83 -34.96
C ARG A 566 -8.36 -16.03 -34.04
N TYR A 567 -7.28 -16.78 -33.84
CA TYR A 567 -7.21 -17.98 -32.99
C TYR A 567 -8.29 -19.03 -33.27
N GLY A 568 -8.75 -19.13 -34.53
CA GLY A 568 -9.80 -20.05 -34.96
C GLY A 568 -11.21 -19.45 -34.99
N TYR A 569 -11.41 -18.23 -34.47
CA TYR A 569 -12.73 -17.59 -34.37
C TYR A 569 -12.94 -16.55 -35.47
N SER A 570 -14.15 -16.51 -36.05
CA SER A 570 -14.61 -15.33 -36.79
C SER A 570 -14.95 -14.22 -35.79
N ALA A 571 -15.10 -12.99 -36.26
CA ALA A 571 -15.49 -11.88 -35.39
C ALA A 571 -16.82 -12.18 -34.66
N ASN A 572 -17.82 -12.68 -35.39
CA ASN A 572 -19.12 -13.03 -34.81
C ASN A 572 -19.03 -14.14 -33.76
N SER A 573 -18.28 -15.22 -34.03
CA SER A 573 -18.16 -16.30 -33.04
C SER A 573 -17.34 -15.88 -31.82
N ALA A 574 -16.34 -15.01 -32.00
CA ALA A 574 -15.60 -14.41 -30.90
C ALA A 574 -16.48 -13.49 -30.03
N ILE A 575 -17.33 -12.65 -30.64
CA ILE A 575 -18.27 -11.78 -29.93
C ILE A 575 -19.26 -12.61 -29.12
N THR A 576 -19.85 -13.65 -29.72
CA THR A 576 -20.78 -14.55 -29.03
C THR A 576 -20.10 -15.25 -27.85
N LEU A 577 -18.87 -15.76 -28.04
CA LEU A 577 -18.11 -16.38 -26.97
C LEU A 577 -17.81 -15.38 -25.85
N ALA A 578 -17.29 -14.19 -26.17
CA ALA A 578 -16.93 -13.18 -25.18
C ALA A 578 -18.15 -12.74 -24.34
N LYS A 579 -19.31 -12.51 -24.98
CA LYS A 579 -20.57 -12.18 -24.28
C LYS A 579 -21.03 -13.31 -23.36
N LYS A 580 -20.94 -14.56 -23.80
CA LYS A 580 -21.28 -15.74 -22.98
C LYS A 580 -20.35 -15.83 -21.77
N ARG A 581 -19.03 -15.80 -22.00
CA ARG A 581 -18.03 -15.95 -20.94
C ARG A 581 -18.08 -14.82 -19.92
N LEU A 582 -18.35 -13.57 -20.33
CA LEU A 582 -18.53 -12.46 -19.39
C LEU A 582 -19.72 -12.62 -18.43
N LYS A 583 -20.76 -13.37 -18.81
CA LYS A 583 -21.88 -13.69 -17.92
C LYS A 583 -21.56 -14.81 -16.94
N GLU A 584 -20.65 -15.71 -17.33
CA GLU A 584 -20.29 -16.91 -16.57
C GLU A 584 -19.12 -16.68 -15.60
N LEU A 585 -18.25 -15.71 -15.90
CA LEU A 585 -17.15 -15.28 -15.04
C LEU A 585 -17.64 -14.28 -14.01
#